data_AF-A0A6H9Q6Z5-F1
#
_entry.id   AF-A0A6H9Q6Z5-F1
#
_cell.length_a   1.000
_cell.length_b   1.000
_cell.length_c   1.000
_cell.angle_alpha   90.00
_cell.angle_beta   90.00
_cell.angle_gamma   90.00
#
_symmetry.space_group_name_H-M   'P 1'
#
loop_
_entity.id
_entity.type
_entity.pdbx_description
1 polymer ?
#
loop_
_entity_poly.entity_id
_entity_poly.type
_entity_poly.pdbx_seq_one_letter_code
_entity_poly.pdbx_strand_id
1 'polypeptide(L)'
;MAESTIITGQFVRISQTPASIGERLLALVIDYFLIVIYVYSTATLLTELRLPSGFTLIFFLCVIYLPILGYSFLCETFNHGQSFGKRIMNIRVVKADGTTPSISSYLLRWLLFPIDGPITGGLGILVVLLTKNSQRMGDLAAGTMVIKEKNYRKIHVSLDEFDYLTKDYHPVYPQSADLSLEQVNVITRTLQSSEKDRPRRILLLAQKVQELLSITPRDNNQEKFLQTVLRDYQYYTLEEI
;
A
#
# COMPACT_ATOMS: atom_id res chain seq x y z
N MET A 1 -4.59 -2.47 -14.14
CA MET A 1 -3.51 -1.61 -13.61
C MET A 1 -2.20 -2.20 -14.11
N ALA A 2 -1.28 -1.41 -14.63
CA ALA A 2 0.03 -1.93 -15.03
C ALA A 2 0.78 -2.34 -13.76
N GLU A 3 1.30 -3.56 -13.67
CA GLU A 3 2.17 -3.98 -12.56
C GLU A 3 3.62 -3.93 -13.03
N SER A 4 4.46 -3.20 -12.31
CA SER A 4 5.91 -3.17 -12.56
C SER A 4 6.59 -4.15 -11.61
N THR A 5 7.19 -5.21 -12.15
CA THR A 5 8.02 -6.13 -11.36
C THR A 5 9.42 -5.57 -11.26
N ILE A 6 9.88 -5.32 -10.04
CA ILE A 6 11.25 -4.87 -9.76
C ILE A 6 12.03 -6.02 -9.12
N ILE A 7 13.32 -6.13 -9.44
CA ILE A 7 14.24 -7.07 -8.81
C ILE A 7 15.10 -6.26 -7.86
N THR A 8 15.01 -6.57 -6.56
CA THR A 8 15.83 -5.90 -5.53
C THR A 8 17.29 -6.33 -5.65
N GLY A 9 18.20 -5.61 -4.97
CA GLY A 9 19.62 -6.00 -4.90
C GLY A 9 19.86 -7.39 -4.27
N GLN A 10 18.90 -7.90 -3.51
CA GLN A 10 18.87 -9.25 -2.94
C GLN A 10 18.19 -10.28 -3.86
N PHE A 11 17.95 -9.95 -5.14
CA PHE A 11 17.28 -10.80 -6.13
C PHE A 11 15.84 -11.22 -5.77
N VAL A 12 15.18 -10.52 -4.86
CA VAL A 12 13.75 -10.71 -4.56
C VAL A 12 12.91 -9.90 -5.55
N ARG A 13 11.93 -10.55 -6.18
CA ARG A 13 10.97 -9.92 -7.10
C ARG A 13 9.84 -9.28 -6.30
N ILE A 14 9.69 -7.97 -6.39
CA ILE A 14 8.59 -7.23 -5.78
C ILE A 14 7.71 -6.68 -6.89
N SER A 15 6.42 -6.98 -6.88
CA SER A 15 5.44 -6.36 -7.75
C SER A 15 4.95 -5.05 -7.12
N GLN A 16 5.35 -3.94 -7.73
CA GLN A 16 4.94 -2.60 -7.33
C GLN A 16 3.84 -2.12 -8.29
N THR A 17 2.81 -1.46 -7.74
CA THR A 17 1.81 -0.79 -8.56
C THR A 17 2.23 0.68 -8.76
N PRO A 18 2.69 1.08 -9.96
CA PRO A 18 3.00 2.48 -10.26
C PRO A 18 1.73 3.33 -10.10
N ALA A 19 1.91 4.53 -9.52
CA ALA A 19 0.85 5.50 -9.39
C ALA A 19 0.41 5.99 -10.77
N SER A 20 -0.90 6.06 -10.99
CA SER A 20 -1.48 6.55 -12.23
C SER A 20 -1.20 8.04 -12.45
N ILE A 21 -1.30 8.50 -13.70
CA ILE A 21 -1.16 9.91 -14.05
C ILE A 21 -2.20 10.76 -13.30
N GLY A 22 -3.44 10.28 -13.20
CA GLY A 22 -4.51 10.98 -12.50
C GLY A 22 -4.24 11.17 -11.00
N GLU A 23 -3.75 10.14 -10.32
CA GLU A 23 -3.37 10.24 -8.90
C GLU A 23 -2.23 11.24 -8.67
N ARG A 24 -1.25 11.26 -9.59
CA ARG A 24 -0.16 12.25 -9.56
C ARG A 24 -0.66 13.67 -9.80
N LEU A 25 -1.58 13.87 -10.76
CA LEU A 25 -2.16 15.18 -11.06
C LEU A 25 -2.98 15.70 -9.88
N LEU A 26 -3.82 14.86 -9.28
CA LEU A 26 -4.60 15.22 -8.09
C LEU A 26 -3.70 15.58 -6.90
N ALA A 27 -2.64 14.82 -6.65
CA ALA A 27 -1.66 15.18 -5.63
C ALA A 27 -1.05 16.57 -5.89
N LEU A 28 -0.73 16.87 -7.15
CA LEU A 28 -0.17 18.15 -7.58
C LEU A 28 -1.18 19.30 -7.37
N VAL A 29 -2.45 19.09 -7.70
CA VAL A 29 -3.54 20.06 -7.45
C VAL A 29 -3.69 20.36 -5.96
N ILE A 30 -3.65 19.33 -5.11
CA ILE A 30 -3.74 19.50 -3.64
C ILE A 30 -2.53 20.28 -3.13
N ASP A 31 -1.33 19.97 -3.60
CA ASP A 31 -0.12 20.69 -3.22
C ASP A 31 -0.17 22.17 -3.66
N TYR A 32 -0.62 22.46 -4.88
CA TYR A 32 -0.80 23.85 -5.34
C TYR A 32 -1.85 24.60 -4.54
N PHE A 33 -2.96 23.95 -4.17
CA PHE A 33 -3.97 24.57 -3.33
C PHE A 33 -3.41 24.99 -1.97
N LEU A 34 -2.60 24.13 -1.34
CA LEU A 34 -1.90 24.45 -0.09
C LEU A 34 -0.93 25.63 -0.28
N ILE A 35 -0.16 25.63 -1.37
CA ILE A 35 0.75 26.72 -1.71
C ILE A 35 -0.02 28.04 -1.90
N VAL A 36 -1.16 28.03 -2.58
CA VAL A 36 -1.97 29.25 -2.80
C VAL A 36 -2.48 29.81 -1.47
N ILE A 37 -2.98 28.96 -0.56
CA ILE A 37 -3.39 29.39 0.79
C ILE A 37 -2.21 30.02 1.54
N TYR A 38 -1.04 29.37 1.49
CA TYR A 38 0.17 29.88 2.12
C TYR A 38 0.59 31.25 1.57
N VAL A 39 0.61 31.41 0.25
CA VAL A 39 0.96 32.69 -0.41
C VAL A 39 -0.06 33.77 -0.05
N TYR A 40 -1.35 33.46 -0.07
CA TYR A 40 -2.39 34.42 0.27
C TYR A 40 -2.28 34.89 1.74
N SER A 41 -2.08 33.94 2.67
CA SER A 41 -1.93 34.23 4.09
C SER A 41 -0.66 35.05 4.39
N THR A 42 0.46 34.73 3.74
CA THR A 42 1.71 35.47 3.94
C THR A 42 1.69 36.85 3.27
N ALA A 43 1.05 36.98 2.11
CA ALA A 43 0.88 38.27 1.43
C ALA A 43 -0.01 39.24 2.23
N THR A 44 -1.14 38.76 2.78
CA THR A 44 -2.02 39.58 3.63
C THR A 44 -1.32 40.02 4.92
N LEU A 45 -0.58 39.12 5.57
CA LEU A 45 0.24 39.47 6.74
C LEU A 45 1.31 40.52 6.40
N LEU A 46 1.95 40.41 5.23
CA LEU A 46 2.96 41.36 4.77
C LEU A 46 2.38 42.76 4.55
N THR A 47 1.16 42.85 4.01
CA THR A 47 0.48 44.14 3.81
C THR A 47 0.12 44.81 5.14
N GLU A 48 -0.28 44.03 6.15
CA GLU A 48 -0.60 44.54 7.49
C GLU A 48 0.64 45.01 8.25
N LEU A 49 1.78 44.33 8.09
CA LEU A 49 3.03 44.67 8.78
C LEU A 49 3.64 46.01 8.32
N ARG A 50 3.17 46.59 7.21
CA ARG A 50 3.67 47.85 6.61
C ARG A 50 5.21 47.95 6.61
N LEU A 51 5.87 46.91 6.11
CA LEU A 51 7.34 46.87 6.11
C LEU A 51 7.94 48.04 5.30
N PRO A 52 9.10 48.58 5.71
CA PRO A 52 9.84 49.54 4.92
C PRO A 52 10.18 48.95 3.54
N SER A 53 10.07 49.76 2.48
CA SER A 53 10.19 49.32 1.08
C SER A 53 11.47 48.52 0.78
N GLY A 54 12.59 48.82 1.44
CA GLY A 54 13.85 48.09 1.29
C GLY A 54 13.83 46.66 1.83
N PHE A 55 12.99 46.36 2.84
CA PHE A 55 12.86 45.02 3.42
C PHE A 55 11.81 44.17 2.71
N THR A 56 10.87 44.79 1.99
CA THR A 56 9.78 44.09 1.29
C THR A 56 10.30 43.07 0.27
N LEU A 57 11.36 43.43 -0.47
CA LEU A 57 11.95 42.54 -1.48
C LEU A 57 12.65 41.33 -0.85
N ILE A 58 13.41 41.55 0.22
CA ILE A 58 14.10 40.48 0.96
C ILE A 58 13.06 39.54 1.59
N PHE A 59 12.03 40.10 2.21
CA PHE A 59 10.95 39.29 2.80
C PHE A 59 10.21 38.48 1.74
N PHE A 60 9.86 39.08 0.60
CA PHE A 60 9.23 38.37 -0.51
C PHE A 60 10.10 37.19 -0.99
N LEU A 61 11.40 37.40 -1.19
CA LEU A 61 12.32 36.34 -1.60
C LEU A 61 12.42 35.22 -0.56
N CYS A 62 12.66 35.57 0.71
CA CYS A 62 12.93 34.60 1.76
C CYS A 62 11.68 33.87 2.26
N VAL A 63 10.54 34.56 2.34
CA VAL A 63 9.32 34.05 3.00
C VAL A 63 8.30 33.55 1.98
N ILE A 64 8.24 34.12 0.78
CA ILE A 64 7.27 33.68 -0.23
C ILE A 64 7.97 32.80 -1.26
N TYR A 65 8.97 33.34 -1.96
CA TYR A 65 9.55 32.65 -3.11
C TYR A 65 10.31 31.36 -2.75
N LEU A 66 11.22 31.43 -1.78
CA LEU A 66 12.09 30.30 -1.42
C LEU A 66 11.31 29.09 -0.86
N PRO A 67 10.29 29.25 0.01
CA PRO A 67 9.47 28.13 0.45
C PRO A 67 8.65 27.50 -0.67
N ILE A 68 8.09 28.29 -1.60
CA ILE A 68 7.37 27.75 -2.76
C ILE A 68 8.31 26.92 -3.63
N LEU A 69 9.49 27.48 -3.92
CA LEU A 69 10.49 26.83 -4.75
C LEU A 69 10.98 25.53 -4.08
N GLY A 70 11.25 25.58 -2.78
CA GLY A 70 11.75 24.46 -2.00
C GLY A 70 10.70 23.44 -1.57
N TYR A 71 9.40 23.75 -1.62
CA TYR A 71 8.32 22.94 -1.03
C TYR A 71 8.40 21.46 -1.43
N SER A 72 8.43 21.19 -2.74
CA SER A 72 8.45 19.82 -3.26
C SER A 72 9.70 19.05 -2.82
N PHE A 73 10.87 19.70 -2.90
CA PHE A 73 12.15 19.10 -2.51
C PHE A 73 12.23 18.83 -1.00
N LEU A 74 11.86 19.82 -0.18
CA LEU A 74 11.91 19.72 1.28
C LEU A 74 10.91 18.68 1.77
N CYS A 75 9.66 18.70 1.28
CA CYS A 75 8.67 17.70 1.67
C CYS A 75 9.09 16.28 1.26
N GLU A 76 9.57 16.08 0.03
CA GLU A 76 10.05 14.76 -0.40
C GLU A 76 11.23 14.28 0.46
N THR A 77 12.14 15.18 0.83
CA THR A 77 13.30 14.84 1.66
C THR A 77 12.92 14.49 3.10
N PHE A 78 12.07 15.30 3.74
CA PHE A 78 11.70 15.10 5.15
C PHE A 78 10.62 14.03 5.37
N ASN A 79 9.74 13.81 4.40
CA ASN A 79 8.63 12.85 4.50
C ASN A 79 8.86 11.57 3.68
N HIS A 80 10.12 11.13 3.52
CA HIS A 80 10.45 9.85 2.88
C HIS A 80 9.83 9.67 1.48
N GLY A 81 9.84 10.73 0.66
CA GLY A 81 9.35 10.74 -0.72
C GLY A 81 7.89 11.16 -0.89
N GLN A 82 7.30 11.85 0.09
CA GLN A 82 5.90 12.30 0.05
C GLN A 82 5.77 13.82 0.23
N SER A 83 5.10 14.49 -0.71
CA SER A 83 4.48 15.80 -0.44
C SER A 83 3.15 15.61 0.30
N PHE A 84 2.56 16.71 0.76
CA PHE A 84 1.27 16.65 1.46
C PHE A 84 0.16 16.05 0.57
N GLY A 85 0.07 16.51 -0.69
CA GLY A 85 -0.85 15.97 -1.68
C GLY A 85 -0.59 14.50 -1.99
N LYS A 86 0.68 14.09 -2.11
CA LYS A 86 1.04 12.68 -2.32
C LYS A 86 0.64 11.80 -1.15
N ARG A 87 0.78 12.29 0.08
CA ARG A 87 0.38 11.58 1.30
C ARG A 87 -1.14 11.36 1.34
N ILE A 88 -1.93 12.36 0.96
CA ILE A 88 -3.40 12.24 0.86
C ILE A 88 -3.77 11.21 -0.22
N MET A 89 -3.08 11.23 -1.36
CA MET A 89 -3.31 10.27 -2.45
C MET A 89 -2.72 8.88 -2.18
N ASN A 90 -2.09 8.65 -1.01
CA ASN A 90 -1.39 7.41 -0.66
C ASN A 90 -0.38 6.97 -1.73
N ILE A 91 0.40 7.92 -2.24
CA ILE A 91 1.46 7.65 -3.22
C ILE A 91 2.80 8.10 -2.65
N ARG A 92 3.90 7.42 -3.03
CA ARG A 92 5.25 7.77 -2.58
C ARG A 92 6.31 7.53 -3.64
N VAL A 93 7.39 8.30 -3.56
CA VAL A 93 8.56 8.12 -4.42
C VAL A 93 9.47 7.03 -3.83
N VAL A 94 9.87 6.07 -4.65
CA VAL A 94 10.83 5.01 -4.34
C VAL A 94 11.86 4.87 -5.46
N LYS A 95 13.02 4.26 -5.21
CA LYS A 95 13.92 3.88 -6.30
C LYS A 95 13.31 2.75 -7.13
N ALA A 96 13.77 2.61 -8.37
CA ALA A 96 13.40 1.48 -9.22
C ALA A 96 13.69 0.12 -8.55
N ASP A 97 14.73 0.04 -7.71
CA ASP A 97 15.09 -1.18 -6.97
C ASP A 97 14.30 -1.37 -5.66
N GLY A 98 13.34 -0.48 -5.37
CA GLY A 98 12.50 -0.53 -4.16
C GLY A 98 13.14 0.06 -2.89
N THR A 99 14.40 0.48 -2.96
CA THR A 99 15.09 1.15 -1.85
C THR A 99 14.65 2.60 -1.68
N THR A 100 14.98 3.20 -0.52
CA THR A 100 14.70 4.60 -0.25
C THR A 100 15.52 5.52 -1.17
N PRO A 101 14.92 6.51 -1.82
CA PRO A 101 15.67 7.49 -2.61
C PRO A 101 16.65 8.29 -1.75
N SER A 102 17.80 8.66 -2.32
CA SER A 102 18.75 9.56 -1.69
C SER A 102 18.34 11.02 -1.88
N ILE A 103 18.90 11.92 -1.08
CA ILE A 103 18.67 13.37 -1.21
C ILE A 103 19.04 13.86 -2.62
N SER A 104 20.12 13.32 -3.21
CA SER A 104 20.51 13.61 -4.60
C SER A 104 19.44 13.22 -5.62
N SER A 105 18.74 12.10 -5.40
CA SER A 105 17.62 11.69 -6.27
C SER A 105 16.48 12.70 -6.19
N TYR A 106 16.13 13.18 -4.98
CA TYR A 106 15.11 14.23 -4.83
C TYR A 106 15.53 15.55 -5.47
N LEU A 107 16.80 15.93 -5.34
CA LEU A 107 17.34 17.15 -5.95
C LEU A 107 17.30 17.09 -7.48
N LEU A 108 17.68 15.97 -8.09
CA LEU A 108 17.59 15.78 -9.55
C LEU A 108 16.15 15.88 -10.04
N ARG A 109 15.22 15.22 -9.33
CA ARG A 109 13.78 15.29 -9.64
C ARG A 109 13.23 16.71 -9.55
N TRP A 110 13.72 17.48 -8.58
CA TRP A 110 13.32 18.88 -8.38
C TRP A 110 13.90 19.80 -9.45
N LEU A 111 15.19 19.66 -9.77
CA LEU A 111 15.87 20.47 -10.80
C LEU A 111 15.29 20.26 -12.20
N LEU A 112 14.86 19.03 -12.51
CA LEU A 112 14.25 18.67 -13.79
C LEU A 112 12.75 18.96 -13.85
N PHE A 113 12.10 19.29 -12.73
CA PHE A 113 10.67 19.57 -12.70
C PHE A 113 10.24 20.76 -13.59
N PRO A 114 10.95 21.90 -13.63
CA PRO A 114 10.63 23.00 -14.53
C PRO A 114 10.63 22.58 -16.00
N ILE A 115 11.54 21.68 -16.37
CA ILE A 115 11.66 21.13 -17.73
C ILE A 115 10.51 20.18 -18.01
N ASP A 116 10.12 19.33 -17.07
CA ASP A 116 9.01 18.39 -17.24
C ASP A 116 7.63 19.09 -17.38
N GLY A 117 7.46 20.27 -16.80
CA GLY A 117 6.16 20.96 -16.68
C GLY A 117 6.12 22.34 -17.36
N PRO A 118 6.45 23.42 -16.63
CA PRO A 118 6.18 24.79 -17.05
C PRO A 118 6.99 25.27 -18.26
N ILE A 119 8.23 24.80 -18.45
CA ILE A 119 9.10 25.30 -19.54
C ILE A 119 8.68 24.71 -20.90
N THR A 120 8.26 23.45 -20.93
CA THR A 120 8.02 22.73 -22.19
C THR A 120 6.54 22.38 -22.42
N GLY A 121 5.62 22.96 -21.64
CA GLY A 121 4.18 22.73 -21.79
C GLY A 121 3.71 21.32 -21.41
N GLY A 122 4.44 20.61 -20.54
CA GLY A 122 4.06 19.29 -20.06
C GLY A 122 4.67 18.09 -20.81
N LEU A 123 5.88 18.21 -21.35
CA LEU A 123 6.60 17.05 -21.93
C LEU A 123 6.71 15.89 -20.94
N GLY A 124 6.81 16.17 -19.64
CA GLY A 124 6.83 15.16 -18.61
C GLY A 124 5.57 14.27 -18.63
N ILE A 125 4.40 14.79 -19.00
CA ILE A 125 3.16 14.00 -19.13
C ILE A 125 3.29 13.04 -20.33
N LEU A 126 3.84 13.53 -21.44
CA LEU A 126 4.08 12.72 -22.64
C LEU A 126 5.07 11.58 -22.34
N VAL A 127 6.16 11.88 -21.62
CA VAL A 127 7.15 10.86 -21.19
C VAL A 127 6.53 9.83 -20.25
N VAL A 128 5.66 10.26 -19.33
CA VAL A 128 4.94 9.35 -18.43
C VAL A 128 4.01 8.42 -19.21
N LEU A 129 3.35 8.91 -20.27
CA LEU A 129 2.48 8.09 -21.13
C LEU A 129 3.28 7.07 -21.96
N LEU A 130 4.47 7.45 -22.43
CA LEU A 130 5.33 6.57 -23.23
C LEU A 130 6.11 5.56 -22.38
N THR A 131 6.27 5.80 -21.09
CA THR A 131 7.08 4.94 -20.22
C THR A 131 6.23 3.88 -19.54
N LYS A 132 6.66 2.61 -19.63
CA LYS A 132 5.97 1.45 -19.03
C LYS A 132 5.71 1.56 -17.52
N ASN A 133 6.59 2.25 -16.79
CA ASN A 133 6.51 2.46 -15.34
C ASN A 133 5.90 3.82 -14.96
N SER A 134 5.31 4.54 -15.92
CA SER A 134 4.73 5.87 -15.74
C SER A 134 5.72 6.86 -15.09
N GLN A 135 6.96 6.93 -15.56
CA GLN A 135 8.00 7.83 -15.04
C GLN A 135 8.10 9.10 -15.90
N ARG A 136 8.28 10.28 -15.27
CA ARG A 136 8.66 11.53 -15.97
C ARG A 136 10.18 11.60 -16.21
N MET A 137 10.68 12.60 -16.92
CA MET A 137 12.14 12.69 -17.19
C MET A 137 12.95 12.78 -15.89
N GLY A 138 12.49 13.60 -14.94
CA GLY A 138 13.15 13.68 -13.62
C GLY A 138 13.12 12.38 -12.83
N ASP A 139 12.11 11.54 -13.02
CA ASP A 139 12.01 10.23 -12.38
C ASP A 139 13.03 9.26 -13.01
N LEU A 140 13.14 9.26 -14.34
CA LEU A 140 14.08 8.44 -15.11
C LEU A 140 15.53 8.81 -14.79
N ALA A 141 15.86 10.10 -14.82
CA ALA A 141 17.22 10.59 -14.53
C ALA A 141 17.67 10.25 -13.10
N ALA A 142 16.74 10.26 -12.14
CA ALA A 142 17.03 9.93 -10.74
C ALA A 142 16.94 8.42 -10.44
N GLY A 143 16.55 7.58 -11.39
CA GLY A 143 16.33 6.14 -11.16
C GLY A 143 15.19 5.85 -10.18
N THR A 144 14.15 6.68 -10.19
CA THR A 144 13.05 6.64 -9.22
C THR A 144 11.70 6.46 -9.89
N MET A 145 10.71 6.00 -9.14
CA MET A 145 9.33 5.88 -9.60
C MET A 145 8.37 6.25 -8.48
N VAL A 146 7.14 6.60 -8.83
CA VAL A 146 6.07 6.84 -7.85
C VAL A 146 5.17 5.62 -7.81
N ILE A 147 5.01 5.04 -6.62
CA ILE A 147 4.19 3.86 -6.36
C ILE A 147 2.99 4.24 -5.51
N LYS A 148 1.92 3.45 -5.62
CA LYS A 148 0.80 3.49 -4.70
C LYS A 148 1.12 2.72 -3.43
N GLU A 149 0.98 3.36 -2.29
CA GLU A 149 1.18 2.76 -0.99
C GLU A 149 -0.05 1.91 -0.64
N LYS A 150 0.16 0.61 -0.45
CA LYS A 150 -0.88 -0.28 0.05
C LYS A 150 -0.97 -0.11 1.56
N ASN A 151 -2.16 0.15 2.08
CA ASN A 151 -2.37 0.29 3.51
C ASN A 151 -2.41 -1.10 4.18
N TYR A 152 -1.24 -1.63 4.53
CA TYR A 152 -1.11 -2.94 5.18
C TYR A 152 -1.72 -2.97 6.59
N ARG A 153 -1.99 -1.81 7.22
CA ARG A 153 -2.68 -1.74 8.53
C ARG A 153 -4.11 -2.26 8.49
N LYS A 154 -4.72 -2.39 7.31
CA LYS A 154 -6.05 -2.99 7.14
C LYS A 154 -6.02 -4.51 6.92
N ILE A 155 -4.84 -5.13 6.89
CA ILE A 155 -4.75 -6.58 6.92
C ILE A 155 -5.10 -7.00 8.36
N HIS A 156 -6.39 -7.26 8.58
CA HIS A 156 -6.82 -7.97 9.77
C HIS A 156 -6.31 -9.40 9.63
N VAL A 157 -5.18 -9.68 10.29
CA VAL A 157 -4.80 -11.05 10.58
C VAL A 157 -5.71 -11.49 11.72
N SER A 158 -6.80 -12.18 11.39
CA SER A 158 -7.62 -12.86 12.39
C SER A 158 -6.78 -13.97 12.99
N LEU A 159 -6.32 -13.78 14.22
CA LEU A 159 -5.61 -14.81 14.99
C LEU A 159 -6.52 -15.99 15.37
N ASP A 160 -7.84 -15.92 15.08
CA ASP A 160 -8.76 -17.07 15.16
C ASP A 160 -8.26 -18.30 14.41
N GLU A 161 -7.52 -18.10 13.31
CA GLU A 161 -6.92 -19.21 12.55
C GLU A 161 -5.83 -19.93 13.36
N PHE A 162 -5.35 -19.35 14.45
CA PHE A 162 -4.28 -19.88 15.32
C PHE A 162 -4.77 -20.26 16.72
N ASP A 163 -6.09 -20.35 16.96
CA ASP A 163 -6.62 -20.74 18.27
C ASP A 163 -6.15 -22.13 18.74
N TYR A 164 -5.70 -23.02 17.83
CA TYR A 164 -5.03 -24.28 18.18
C TYR A 164 -3.68 -24.10 18.89
N LEU A 165 -3.05 -22.93 18.80
CA LEU A 165 -1.80 -22.61 19.50
C LEU A 165 -2.04 -22.25 20.98
N THR A 166 -3.28 -22.27 21.47
CA THR A 166 -3.53 -22.17 22.90
C THR A 166 -2.97 -23.42 23.59
N LYS A 167 -2.08 -23.23 24.57
CA LYS A 167 -1.35 -24.32 25.25
C LYS A 167 -2.22 -25.40 25.88
N ASP A 168 -3.50 -25.11 26.10
CA ASP A 168 -4.46 -26.02 26.73
C ASP A 168 -5.44 -26.63 25.72
N TYR A 169 -5.17 -26.51 24.41
CA TYR A 169 -6.02 -27.10 23.38
C TYR A 169 -5.95 -28.63 23.40
N HIS A 170 -7.11 -29.28 23.45
CA HIS A 170 -7.23 -30.74 23.38
C HIS A 170 -8.05 -31.12 22.14
N PRO A 171 -7.50 -31.92 21.22
CA PRO A 171 -8.19 -32.29 20.00
C PRO A 171 -9.44 -33.14 20.29
N VAL A 172 -10.53 -32.86 19.57
CA VAL A 172 -11.84 -33.53 19.77
C VAL A 172 -12.01 -34.73 18.85
N TYR A 173 -11.45 -34.65 17.65
CA TYR A 173 -11.58 -35.62 16.58
C TYR A 173 -10.20 -36.13 16.15
N PRO A 174 -9.65 -37.16 16.81
CA PRO A 174 -8.35 -37.73 16.45
C PRO A 174 -8.24 -38.20 14.98
N GLN A 175 -9.36 -38.61 14.39
CA GLN A 175 -9.42 -39.04 12.99
C GLN A 175 -9.12 -37.91 12.01
N SER A 176 -9.14 -36.64 12.43
CA SER A 176 -8.78 -35.53 11.56
C SER A 176 -7.35 -35.65 11.00
N ALA A 177 -6.45 -36.34 11.69
CA ALA A 177 -5.08 -36.61 11.23
C ALA A 177 -5.03 -37.37 9.89
N ASP A 178 -6.05 -38.16 9.57
CA ASP A 178 -6.12 -38.95 8.32
C ASP A 178 -6.49 -38.10 7.09
N LEU A 179 -6.79 -36.81 7.27
CA LEU A 179 -7.15 -35.92 6.17
C LEU A 179 -5.94 -35.59 5.29
N SER A 180 -6.17 -35.58 3.97
CA SER A 180 -5.17 -35.07 3.04
C SER A 180 -5.18 -33.54 2.96
N LEU A 181 -4.04 -32.95 2.61
CA LEU A 181 -3.91 -31.50 2.45
C LEU A 181 -4.91 -30.91 1.43
N GLU A 182 -5.24 -31.67 0.38
CA GLU A 182 -6.27 -31.28 -0.60
C GLU A 182 -7.67 -31.25 0.01
N GLN A 183 -8.00 -32.22 0.86
CA GLN A 183 -9.29 -32.24 1.57
C GLN A 183 -9.40 -31.06 2.53
N VAL A 184 -8.33 -30.75 3.26
CA VAL A 184 -8.26 -29.59 4.17
C VAL A 184 -8.42 -28.27 3.43
N ASN A 185 -7.80 -28.13 2.26
CA ASN A 185 -7.95 -26.95 1.40
C ASN A 185 -9.40 -26.75 0.93
N VAL A 186 -10.11 -27.83 0.60
CA VAL A 186 -11.52 -27.78 0.22
C VAL A 186 -12.38 -27.32 1.40
N ILE A 187 -12.10 -27.82 2.60
CA ILE A 187 -12.81 -27.42 3.82
C ILE A 187 -12.58 -25.93 4.09
N THR A 188 -11.31 -25.49 4.07
CA THR A 188 -10.91 -24.09 4.30
C THR A 188 -11.60 -23.13 3.33
N ARG A 189 -11.55 -23.42 2.03
CA ARG A 189 -12.18 -22.58 0.99
C ARG A 189 -13.69 -22.50 1.15
N THR A 190 -14.32 -23.59 1.58
CA THR A 190 -15.78 -23.64 1.77
C THR A 190 -16.19 -22.81 2.98
N LEU A 191 -15.42 -22.84 4.08
CA LEU A 191 -15.65 -22.02 5.28
C LEU A 191 -15.42 -20.53 5.03
N GLN A 192 -14.40 -20.17 4.25
CA GLN A 192 -14.05 -18.76 3.94
C GLN A 192 -14.92 -18.12 2.84
N SER A 193 -15.71 -18.91 2.10
CA SER A 193 -16.52 -18.41 0.99
C SER A 193 -17.64 -17.47 1.46
N SER A 194 -17.77 -16.30 0.84
CA SER A 194 -18.86 -15.34 1.09
C SER A 194 -20.06 -15.53 0.15
N GLU A 195 -20.15 -16.68 -0.53
CA GLU A 195 -21.26 -16.99 -1.46
C GLU A 195 -22.62 -17.12 -0.75
N LYS A 196 -23.69 -16.80 -1.47
CA LYS A 196 -25.08 -16.88 -0.98
C LYS A 196 -25.49 -18.32 -0.61
N ASP A 197 -24.90 -19.31 -1.29
CA ASP A 197 -25.14 -20.75 -1.08
C ASP A 197 -24.23 -21.40 -0.01
N ARG A 198 -23.43 -20.59 0.71
CA ARG A 198 -22.50 -21.08 1.75
C ARG A 198 -23.14 -22.06 2.75
N PRO A 199 -24.34 -21.81 3.33
CA PRO A 199 -24.92 -22.72 4.33
C PRO A 199 -25.18 -24.12 3.77
N ARG A 200 -25.63 -24.21 2.51
CA ARG A 200 -25.92 -25.48 1.84
C ARG A 200 -24.62 -26.25 1.55
N ARG A 201 -23.57 -25.56 1.11
CA ARG A 201 -22.26 -26.18 0.85
C ARG A 201 -21.62 -26.70 2.15
N ILE A 202 -21.70 -25.93 3.24
CA ILE A 202 -21.22 -26.34 4.56
C ILE A 202 -21.93 -27.62 5.02
N LEU A 203 -23.26 -27.70 4.88
CA LEU A 203 -24.02 -28.89 5.25
C LEU A 203 -23.58 -30.14 4.47
N LEU A 204 -23.48 -30.03 3.14
CA LEU A 204 -23.07 -31.15 2.28
C LEU A 204 -21.63 -31.60 2.56
N LEU A 205 -20.74 -30.64 2.79
CA LEU A 205 -19.35 -30.92 3.11
C LEU A 205 -19.23 -31.59 4.47
N ALA A 206 -19.96 -31.11 5.49
CA ALA A 206 -19.95 -31.70 6.81
C ALA A 206 -20.45 -33.14 6.81
N GLN A 207 -21.53 -33.45 6.08
CA GLN A 207 -21.99 -34.82 5.89
C GLN A 207 -20.92 -35.70 5.25
N LYS A 208 -20.26 -35.19 4.21
CA LYS A 208 -19.21 -35.96 3.51
C LYS A 208 -17.97 -36.19 4.36
N VAL A 209 -17.59 -35.23 5.20
CA VAL A 209 -16.48 -35.37 6.16
C VAL A 209 -16.86 -36.35 7.28
N GLN A 210 -18.12 -36.35 7.73
CA GLN A 210 -18.64 -37.33 8.72
C GLN A 210 -18.59 -38.76 8.17
N GLU A 211 -19.00 -38.96 6.91
CA GLU A 211 -18.93 -40.26 6.24
C GLU A 211 -17.48 -40.72 6.06
N LEU A 212 -16.60 -39.82 5.63
CA LEU A 212 -15.21 -40.15 5.33
C LEU A 212 -14.41 -40.51 6.59
N LEU A 213 -14.59 -39.75 7.67
CA LEU A 213 -13.88 -39.96 8.93
C LEU A 213 -14.64 -40.87 9.92
N SER A 214 -15.87 -41.29 9.57
CA SER A 214 -16.79 -42.04 10.45
C SER A 214 -17.00 -41.36 11.81
N ILE A 215 -17.12 -40.04 11.82
CA ILE A 215 -17.27 -39.22 13.03
C ILE A 215 -18.74 -38.84 13.25
N THR A 216 -19.20 -38.90 14.49
CA THR A 216 -20.45 -38.27 14.91
C THR A 216 -20.18 -36.86 15.46
N PRO A 217 -20.77 -35.80 14.88
CA PRO A 217 -20.57 -34.43 15.35
C PRO A 217 -21.11 -34.28 16.77
N ARG A 218 -20.34 -33.59 17.63
CA ARG A 218 -20.67 -33.39 19.05
C ARG A 218 -21.68 -32.26 19.25
N ASP A 219 -21.66 -31.31 18.32
CA ASP A 219 -22.55 -30.15 18.26
C ASP A 219 -23.45 -30.23 17.02
N ASN A 220 -24.66 -29.68 17.11
CA ASN A 220 -25.61 -29.62 15.99
C ASN A 220 -25.21 -28.58 14.91
N ASN A 221 -24.14 -27.81 15.15
CA ASN A 221 -23.64 -26.79 14.22
C ASN A 221 -22.56 -27.37 13.29
N GLN A 222 -22.92 -27.57 12.02
CA GLN A 222 -22.06 -28.15 10.99
C GLN A 222 -20.84 -27.26 10.66
N GLU A 223 -20.98 -25.94 10.76
CA GLU A 223 -19.87 -25.01 10.55
C GLU A 223 -18.82 -25.14 11.66
N LYS A 224 -19.29 -25.20 12.91
CA LYS A 224 -18.43 -25.40 14.09
C LYS A 224 -17.75 -26.78 14.08
N PHE A 225 -18.46 -27.81 13.61
CA PHE A 225 -17.88 -29.14 13.40
C PHE A 225 -16.69 -29.09 12.44
N LEU A 226 -16.87 -28.52 11.24
CA LEU A 226 -15.79 -28.41 10.25
C LEU A 226 -14.62 -27.55 10.74
N GLN A 227 -14.89 -26.46 11.47
CA GLN A 227 -13.85 -25.65 12.11
C GLN A 227 -13.04 -26.47 13.13
N THR A 228 -13.71 -27.29 13.94
CA THR A 228 -13.05 -28.14 14.95
C THR A 228 -12.19 -29.22 14.28
N VAL A 229 -12.68 -29.86 13.22
CA VAL A 229 -11.91 -30.85 12.44
C VAL A 229 -10.65 -30.23 11.83
N LEU A 230 -10.75 -29.02 11.28
CA LEU A 230 -9.62 -28.32 10.69
C LEU A 230 -8.58 -27.94 11.76
N ARG A 231 -9.05 -27.50 12.94
CA ARG A 231 -8.21 -27.19 14.08
C ARG A 231 -7.48 -28.43 14.63
N ASP A 232 -8.17 -29.55 14.72
CA ASP A 232 -7.59 -30.83 15.17
C ASP A 232 -6.54 -31.35 14.18
N TYR A 233 -6.80 -31.25 12.86
CA TYR A 233 -5.80 -31.57 11.84
C TYR A 233 -4.52 -30.76 12.01
N GLN A 234 -4.64 -29.43 12.16
CA GLN A 234 -3.50 -28.54 12.35
C GLN A 234 -2.69 -28.90 13.60
N TYR A 235 -3.36 -29.23 14.71
CA TYR A 235 -2.72 -29.69 15.95
C TYR A 235 -1.85 -30.93 15.70
N TYR A 236 -2.39 -31.99 15.09
CA TYR A 236 -1.63 -33.21 14.82
C TYR A 236 -0.48 -33.00 13.83
N THR A 237 -0.67 -32.19 12.78
CA THR A 237 0.40 -31.92 11.81
C THR A 237 1.59 -31.13 12.37
N LEU A 238 1.38 -30.37 13.45
CA LEU A 238 2.43 -29.54 14.07
C LEU A 238 3.11 -30.22 15.26
N GLU A 239 2.42 -31.11 15.97
CA GLU A 239 3.01 -31.90 17.06
C GLU A 239 3.82 -33.11 16.56
N GLU A 240 3.61 -33.56 15.32
CA GLU A 240 4.42 -34.60 14.67
C GLU A 240 5.80 -34.13 14.15
N ILE A 241 6.18 -32.86 14.32
CA ILE A 241 7.48 -32.28 13.93
C ILE A 241 8.37 -32.05 15.16
#